data_AF-A0A3A0GBH1-F1
#
_entry.id   AF-A0A3A0GBH1-F1
#
_cell.length_a   1.000
_cell.length_b   1.000
_cell.length_c   1.000
_cell.angle_alpha   90.00
_cell.angle_beta   90.00
_cell.angle_gamma   90.00
#
_symmetry.space_group_name_H-M   'P 1'
#
loop_
_entity.id
_entity.type
_entity.pdbx_description
1 polymer ?
#
loop_
_entity_poly.entity_id
_entity_poly.type
_entity_poly.pdbx_seq_one_letter_code
_entity_poly.pdbx_strand_id
1 'polypeptide(L)'
;MLILSACEPPINENELDQLKRELDQSLESAKRKIDELTPSKERISSETSEEFAKLNRFEYKVVEFDKSLPAAELESKLGELGNEAWECFHITTGEKILTVFCKRRPKTYLRYVPRMFP
;
A
#
# COMPACT_ATOMS: atom_id res chain seq x y z
N MET A 1 53.39 7.78 -33.65
CA MET A 1 52.60 7.30 -32.49
C MET A 1 51.21 7.92 -32.61
N LEU A 2 50.23 7.02 -32.71
CA LEU A 2 48.77 7.12 -32.78
C LEU A 2 48.03 8.48 -32.66
N ILE A 3 47.38 8.83 -33.78
CA ILE A 3 45.95 9.19 -34.00
C ILE A 3 45.26 10.26 -33.14
N LEU A 4 44.85 11.32 -33.85
CA LEU A 4 43.81 12.31 -33.59
C LEU A 4 42.52 11.74 -32.97
N SER A 5 42.02 12.32 -31.87
CA SER A 5 40.57 12.37 -31.60
C SER A 5 40.25 13.46 -30.57
N ALA A 6 40.00 14.67 -31.06
CA ALA A 6 39.29 15.71 -30.35
C ALA A 6 38.20 16.21 -31.29
N CYS A 7 37.03 15.58 -31.23
CA CYS A 7 35.79 16.06 -31.84
C CYS A 7 34.73 16.19 -30.75
N GLU A 8 34.71 17.32 -30.05
CA GLU A 8 33.45 17.84 -29.51
C GLU A 8 32.96 18.90 -30.51
N PRO A 9 31.87 18.66 -31.26
CA PRO A 9 31.34 19.67 -32.14
C PRO A 9 30.73 20.81 -31.31
N PRO A 10 30.89 22.08 -31.74
CA PRO A 10 30.20 23.19 -31.09
C PRO A 10 28.70 22.96 -31.23
N ILE A 11 28.00 22.88 -30.10
CA ILE A 11 26.53 22.72 -30.10
C ILE A 11 25.95 23.93 -30.80
N ASN A 12 25.40 23.71 -32.00
CA ASN A 12 24.75 24.74 -32.79
C ASN A 12 23.41 25.06 -32.12
N GLU A 13 23.21 26.31 -31.69
CA GLU A 13 21.98 26.72 -30.98
C GLU A 13 20.71 26.38 -31.78
N ASN A 14 20.80 26.38 -33.11
CA ASN A 14 19.71 25.97 -33.99
C ASN A 14 19.35 24.48 -33.89
N GLU A 15 20.35 23.60 -33.70
CA GLU A 15 20.13 22.16 -33.51
C GLU A 15 19.51 21.88 -32.14
N LEU A 16 19.94 22.61 -31.11
CA LEU A 16 19.39 22.50 -29.76
C LEU A 16 17.91 22.95 -29.72
N ASP A 17 17.58 24.03 -30.42
CA ASP A 17 16.21 24.51 -30.51
C ASP A 17 15.32 23.60 -31.36
N GLN A 18 15.89 22.93 -32.37
CA GLN A 18 15.17 21.90 -33.13
C GLN A 18 14.87 20.68 -32.25
N LEU A 19 15.86 20.21 -31.47
CA LEU A 19 15.69 19.11 -30.51
C LEU A 19 14.63 19.41 -29.44
N LYS A 20 14.58 20.63 -28.92
CA LYS A 20 13.53 21.04 -27.96
C LYS A 20 12.13 20.94 -28.57
N ARG A 21 11.96 21.42 -29.81
CA ARG A 21 10.66 21.36 -30.49
C ARG A 21 10.22 19.93 -30.76
N GLU A 22 11.14 19.05 -31.15
CA GLU A 22 10.86 17.63 -31.37
C GLU A 22 10.50 16.90 -30.06
N LEU A 23 11.17 17.26 -28.96
CA LEU A 23 10.86 16.74 -27.63
C LEU A 23 9.47 17.21 -27.17
N ASP A 24 9.16 18.50 -27.31
CA ASP A 24 7.87 19.08 -26.94
C ASP A 24 6.72 18.44 -27.74
N GLN A 25 6.90 18.24 -29.06
CA GLN A 25 5.92 17.56 -29.90
C GLN A 25 5.71 16.10 -29.50
N SER A 26 6.79 15.41 -29.12
CA SER A 26 6.71 14.02 -28.64
C SER A 26 5.99 13.94 -27.29
N LEU A 27 6.25 14.89 -26.40
CA LEU A 27 5.62 14.98 -25.07
C LEU A 27 4.12 15.26 -25.19
N GLU A 28 3.73 16.21 -26.04
CA GLU A 28 2.33 16.52 -26.31
C GLU A 28 1.61 15.35 -26.99
N SER A 29 2.26 14.66 -27.92
CA SER A 29 1.70 13.46 -28.54
C SER A 29 1.53 12.31 -27.54
N ALA A 30 2.48 12.12 -26.62
CA ALA A 30 2.37 11.14 -25.56
C ALA A 30 1.24 11.47 -24.58
N LYS A 31 1.11 12.74 -24.20
CA LYS A 31 0.03 13.23 -23.33
C LYS A 31 -1.35 13.01 -23.94
N ARG A 32 -1.52 13.33 -25.23
CA ARG A 32 -2.77 13.06 -25.96
C ARG A 32 -3.10 11.59 -26.04
N LYS A 33 -2.11 10.73 -26.32
CA LYS A 33 -2.30 9.28 -26.30
C LYS A 33 -2.68 8.75 -24.92
N ILE A 34 -2.11 9.31 -23.85
CA ILE A 34 -2.51 8.98 -22.48
C ILE A 34 -3.97 9.40 -22.24
N ASP A 35 -4.36 10.61 -22.62
CA ASP A 35 -5.73 11.10 -22.44
C ASP A 35 -6.74 10.27 -23.27
N GLU A 36 -6.40 9.89 -24.50
CA GLU A 36 -7.20 8.99 -25.35
C GLU A 36 -7.28 7.55 -24.78
N LEU A 37 -6.21 7.05 -24.18
CA LEU A 37 -6.14 5.76 -23.49
C LEU A 37 -6.70 5.81 -22.06
N THR A 38 -7.20 6.96 -21.61
CA THR A 38 -7.90 7.10 -20.33
C THR A 38 -9.43 7.18 -20.53
N PRO A 39 -10.13 6.26 -21.22
CA PRO A 39 -11.59 6.26 -21.29
C PRO A 39 -12.25 5.79 -19.97
N SER A 40 -11.61 6.00 -18.83
CA SER A 40 -12.00 5.32 -17.60
C SER A 40 -11.44 5.95 -16.32
N LYS A 41 -11.06 7.23 -16.27
CA LYS A 41 -10.70 7.85 -14.98
C LYS A 41 -11.86 7.79 -13.98
N GLU A 42 -13.10 7.89 -14.47
CA GLU A 42 -14.33 7.78 -13.66
C GLU A 42 -14.72 6.33 -13.38
N ARG A 43 -14.65 5.42 -14.37
CA ARG A 43 -14.97 3.98 -14.19
C ARG A 43 -13.93 3.21 -13.36
N ILE A 44 -12.64 3.52 -13.55
CA ILE A 44 -11.56 2.98 -12.72
C ILE A 44 -11.75 3.48 -11.29
N SER A 45 -12.15 4.72 -11.04
CA SER A 45 -12.33 5.21 -9.66
C SER A 45 -13.38 4.42 -8.88
N SER A 46 -14.51 4.05 -9.50
CA SER A 46 -15.57 3.28 -8.85
C SER A 46 -15.18 1.82 -8.63
N GLU A 47 -14.67 1.15 -9.66
CA GLU A 47 -14.25 -0.26 -9.57
C GLU A 47 -13.03 -0.42 -8.65
N THR A 48 -12.08 0.52 -8.70
CA THR A 48 -10.92 0.55 -7.80
C THR A 48 -11.36 0.82 -6.37
N SER A 49 -12.38 1.67 -6.12
CA SER A 49 -12.87 1.89 -4.75
C SER A 49 -13.47 0.63 -4.13
N GLU A 50 -14.21 -0.18 -4.91
CA GLU A 50 -14.77 -1.44 -4.45
C GLU A 50 -13.68 -2.50 -4.23
N GLU A 51 -12.69 -2.57 -5.11
CA GLU A 51 -11.54 -3.46 -4.93
C GLU A 51 -10.66 -3.04 -3.73
N PHE A 52 -10.46 -1.74 -3.50
CA PHE A 52 -9.81 -1.23 -2.29
C PHE A 52 -10.62 -1.52 -1.02
N ALA A 53 -11.96 -1.45 -1.09
CA ALA A 53 -12.82 -1.86 0.02
C ALA A 53 -12.71 -3.37 0.31
N LYS A 54 -12.50 -4.21 -0.71
CA LYS A 54 -12.19 -5.64 -0.54
C LYS A 54 -10.82 -5.87 0.10
N LEU A 55 -9.81 -5.06 -0.23
CA LEU A 55 -8.48 -5.11 0.40
C LEU A 55 -8.52 -4.65 1.88
N ASN A 56 -9.37 -3.68 2.21
CA ASN A 56 -9.61 -3.23 3.59
C ASN A 56 -10.40 -4.24 4.46
N ARG A 57 -10.67 -5.46 3.95
CA ARG A 57 -11.36 -6.51 4.71
C ARG A 57 -10.47 -7.14 5.78
N PHE A 58 -9.16 -7.07 5.62
CA PHE A 58 -8.20 -7.69 6.53
C PHE A 58 -7.36 -6.61 7.23
N GLU A 59 -7.84 -6.18 8.39
CA GLU A 59 -7.08 -5.28 9.26
C GLU A 59 -6.14 -6.11 10.14
N TYR A 60 -4.88 -5.67 10.25
CA TYR A 60 -3.86 -6.28 11.09
C TYR A 60 -3.36 -5.27 12.12
N LYS A 61 -3.04 -5.76 13.32
CA LYS A 61 -2.47 -4.98 14.42
C LYS A 61 -1.31 -5.75 15.02
N VAL A 62 -0.19 -5.06 15.19
CA VAL A 62 0.99 -5.58 15.91
C VAL A 62 1.06 -4.84 17.23
N VAL A 63 1.16 -5.58 18.32
CA VAL A 63 1.23 -5.03 19.68
C VAL A 63 2.45 -5.59 20.37
N GLU A 64 3.22 -4.71 20.99
CA GLU A 64 4.43 -5.07 21.71
C GLU A 64 4.19 -4.94 23.22
N PHE A 65 4.65 -5.94 23.96
CA PHE A 65 4.61 -5.97 25.42
C PHE A 65 6.01 -6.18 25.97
N ASP A 66 6.32 -5.58 27.10
CA ASP A 66 7.52 -5.92 27.84
C ASP A 66 7.36 -7.33 28.45
N LYS A 67 8.41 -8.16 28.38
CA LYS A 67 8.40 -9.50 29.01
C LYS A 67 8.38 -9.45 30.54
N SER A 68 8.87 -8.36 31.12
CA SER A 68 8.83 -8.15 32.57
C SER A 68 7.43 -7.81 33.08
N LEU A 69 6.47 -7.58 32.17
CA LEU A 69 5.09 -7.28 32.53
C LEU A 69 4.47 -8.46 33.31
N PRO A 70 3.78 -8.21 34.43
CA PRO A 70 3.08 -9.25 35.17
C PRO A 70 2.04 -9.97 34.29
N ALA A 71 1.89 -11.28 34.49
CA ALA A 71 0.95 -12.10 33.71
C ALA A 71 -0.49 -11.58 33.76
N ALA A 72 -0.94 -11.08 34.92
CA ALA A 72 -2.28 -10.51 35.08
C ALA A 72 -2.50 -9.24 34.25
N GLU A 73 -1.49 -8.37 34.15
CA GLU A 73 -1.56 -7.18 33.31
C GLU A 73 -1.54 -7.54 31.82
N LEU A 74 -0.75 -8.55 31.46
CA LEU A 74 -0.71 -9.06 30.09
C LEU A 74 -2.07 -9.65 29.68
N GLU A 75 -2.68 -10.45 30.55
CA GLU A 75 -4.00 -11.03 30.34
C GLU A 75 -5.07 -9.95 30.17
N SER A 76 -5.04 -8.90 31.01
CA SER A 76 -5.95 -7.74 30.87
C SER A 76 -5.81 -7.07 29.51
N LYS A 77 -4.58 -6.77 29.07
CA LYS A 77 -4.33 -6.13 27.77
C LYS A 77 -4.73 -7.00 26.58
N LEU A 78 -4.50 -8.31 26.67
CA LEU A 78 -4.97 -9.26 25.66
C LEU A 78 -6.51 -9.35 25.64
N GLY A 79 -7.15 -9.25 26.80
CA GLY A 79 -8.61 -9.19 26.94
C GLY A 79 -9.22 -7.94 26.28
N GLU A 80 -8.59 -6.77 26.44
CA GLU A 80 -8.99 -5.54 25.74
C GLU A 80 -8.94 -5.71 24.22
N LEU A 81 -7.87 -6.32 23.69
CA LEU A 81 -7.77 -6.64 22.27
C LEU A 81 -8.89 -7.58 21.81
N GLY A 82 -9.23 -8.59 22.63
CA GLY A 82 -10.36 -9.49 22.37
C GLY A 82 -11.71 -8.77 22.33
N ASN A 83 -11.96 -7.82 23.22
CA ASN A 83 -13.17 -6.99 23.27
C ASN A 83 -13.29 -6.08 22.04
N GLU A 84 -12.15 -5.60 21.55
CA GLU A 84 -12.06 -4.89 20.28
C GLU A 84 -12.22 -5.82 19.08
N ALA A 85 -12.50 -7.12 19.23
CA ALA A 85 -12.58 -8.08 18.13
C ALA A 85 -11.26 -8.26 17.36
N TRP A 86 -10.11 -8.05 18.00
CA TRP A 86 -8.83 -8.55 17.51
C TRP A 86 -8.67 -10.03 17.89
N GLU A 87 -8.19 -10.82 16.96
CA GLU A 87 -7.83 -12.22 17.14
C GLU A 87 -6.34 -12.37 16.93
N CYS A 88 -5.60 -12.60 18.01
CA CYS A 88 -4.15 -12.74 17.97
C CYS A 88 -3.75 -14.18 17.60
N PHE A 89 -2.91 -14.32 16.59
CA PHE A 89 -2.62 -15.60 15.94
C PHE A 89 -1.13 -15.96 15.90
N HIS A 90 -0.25 -14.99 16.09
CA HIS A 90 1.19 -15.22 16.11
C HIS A 90 1.84 -14.39 17.21
N ILE A 91 2.86 -14.97 17.84
CA ILE A 91 3.63 -14.34 18.91
C ILE A 91 5.10 -14.57 18.60
N THR A 92 5.87 -13.48 18.59
CA THR A 92 7.32 -13.51 18.47
C THR A 92 7.94 -13.02 19.75
N THR A 93 8.94 -13.76 20.22
CA THR A 93 9.55 -13.54 21.53
C THR A 93 10.97 -13.02 21.32
N GLY A 94 11.18 -11.72 21.51
CA GLY A 94 12.51 -11.10 21.52
C GLY A 94 13.19 -11.22 22.90
N GLU A 95 14.31 -10.53 23.13
CA GLU A 95 15.00 -10.59 24.43
C GLU A 95 14.16 -10.01 25.56
N LYS A 96 13.65 -8.77 25.39
CA LYS A 96 12.86 -8.02 26.38
C LYS A 96 11.41 -7.78 25.96
N ILE A 97 11.09 -8.05 24.70
CA ILE A 97 9.81 -7.67 24.10
C ILE A 97 9.09 -8.93 23.61
N LEU A 98 7.78 -8.95 23.83
CA LEU A 98 6.84 -9.92 23.29
C LEU A 98 6.00 -9.21 22.22
N THR A 99 6.17 -9.60 20.96
CA THR A 99 5.42 -9.03 19.84
C THR A 99 4.26 -9.95 19.51
N VAL A 100 3.04 -9.43 19.52
CA VAL A 100 1.80 -10.17 19.26
C VAL A 100 1.16 -9.63 17.99
N PHE A 101 0.87 -10.53 17.05
CA PHE A 101 0.23 -10.23 15.79
C PHE A 101 -1.23 -10.62 15.85
N CYS A 102 -2.10 -9.67 15.54
CA CYS A 102 -3.54 -9.85 15.58
C CYS A 102 -4.18 -9.44 14.26
N LYS A 103 -5.25 -10.14 13.90
CA LYS A 103 -6.12 -9.83 12.76
C LYS A 103 -7.49 -9.40 13.30
N ARG A 104 -8.14 -8.44 12.67
CA ARG A 104 -9.50 -8.04 13.05
C ARG A 104 -10.48 -9.11 12.61
N ARG A 105 -11.35 -9.57 13.50
CA ARG A 105 -12.47 -10.42 13.10
C ARG A 105 -13.48 -9.58 12.33
N PRO A 106 -13.91 -10.02 11.13
CA PRO A 106 -14.94 -9.32 10.38
C PRO A 106 -16.23 -9.30 11.20
N LYS A 107 -16.97 -8.19 11.13
CA LYS A 107 -18.31 -8.11 11.69
C LYS A 107 -19.20 -9.09 10.92
N THR A 108 -19.40 -10.28 11.45
CA THR A 108 -20.32 -11.25 10.84
C THR A 108 -21.75 -10.91 11.29
N TYR A 109 -22.66 -10.80 10.32
CA TYR A 109 -24.08 -10.62 10.58
C TYR A 109 -24.75 -11.88 11.18
N LEU A 110 -23.97 -12.94 11.45
CA LEU A 110 -24.42 -14.16 12.09
C LEU A 110 -25.00 -13.92 13.50
N ARG A 111 -24.70 -12.78 14.14
CA ARG A 111 -25.38 -12.35 15.38
C ARG A 111 -26.88 -12.09 15.18
N TYR A 112 -27.30 -11.73 13.97
CA TYR A 112 -28.70 -11.49 13.61
C TYR A 112 -29.40 -12.72 13.03
N VAL A 113 -28.67 -13.83 12.84
CA VAL A 113 -29.31 -15.09 12.44
C VAL A 113 -30.17 -15.54 13.62
N PRO A 114 -31.50 -15.61 13.46
CA PRO A 114 -32.37 -16.10 14.51
C PRO A 114 -31.91 -17.49 14.89
N ARG A 115 -31.68 -17.74 16.18
CA ARG A 115 -31.41 -19.09 16.68
C ARG A 115 -32.71 -19.88 16.55
N MET A 116 -32.93 -20.47 15.38
CA MET A 116 -34.14 -21.23 15.07
C MET A 116 -34.07 -22.68 15.56
N PHE A 117 -33.37 -22.99 16.66
CA PHE A 117 -33.47 -24.32 17.29
C PHE A 117 -33.24 -24.22 18.82
N PRO A 118 -34.02 -24.96 19.63
CA PRO A 118 -33.96 -24.96 21.10
C PRO A 118 -32.73 -25.68 21.66
#